data_AF-A0A833E969-F1
#
_entry.id   AF-A0A833E969-F1
#
_cell.length_a   1.000
_cell.length_b   1.000
_cell.length_c   1.000
_cell.angle_alpha   90.00
_cell.angle_beta   90.00
_cell.angle_gamma   90.00
#
_symmetry.space_group_name_H-M   'P 1'
#
loop_
_entity.id
_entity.type
_entity.pdbx_description
1 polymer ?
#
loop_
_entity_poly.entity_id
_entity_poly.type
_entity_poly.pdbx_seq_one_letter_code
_entity_poly.pdbx_strand_id
1 'polypeptide(L)' 'MNTCLVGYGRVGKVTALALSRDYNVNVVVFDASGQRVNEARRKGLEAFLTDASNPGMSSRIAAECDVVAV' A
#
# COMPACT_ATOMS: atom_id res chain seq x y z
N MET A 1 0.39 -7.49 -12.63
CA MET A 1 0.90 -6.14 -12.38
C MET A 1 0.63 -5.83 -10.92
N ASN A 2 1.68 -5.73 -10.12
CA ASN A 2 1.63 -5.51 -8.68
C ASN A 2 1.78 -4.01 -8.41
N THR A 3 0.66 -3.34 -8.12
CA THR A 3 0.67 -1.93 -7.73
C THR A 3 0.78 -1.84 -6.21
N CYS A 4 1.82 -1.17 -5.73
CA CYS A 4 2.07 -1.03 -4.31
C CYS A 4 1.89 0.42 -3.87
N LEU A 5 1.30 0.59 -2.70
CA LEU A 5 1.06 1.89 -2.10
C LEU A 5 1.77 1.97 -0.75
N VAL A 6 2.76 2.86 -0.66
CA VAL A 6 3.54 3.10 0.55
C VAL A 6 2.94 4.29 1.30
N GLY A 7 2.26 4.01 2.41
CA GLY A 7 1.61 5.00 3.25
C GLY A 7 0.11 5.08 3.00
N TYR A 8 -0.68 4.69 3.99
CA TYR A 8 -2.14 4.70 4.01
C TYR A 8 -2.70 5.86 4.85
N GLY A 9 -2.08 7.03 4.72
CA GLY A 9 -2.54 8.29 5.29
C GLY A 9 -3.75 8.87 4.56
N ARG A 10 -3.97 10.19 4.68
CA ARG A 10 -5.11 10.87 4.02
C ARG A 10 -5.11 10.65 2.50
N VAL A 11 -3.97 10.89 1.84
CA VAL A 11 -3.83 10.72 0.39
C VAL A 11 -3.86 9.24 0.02
N GLY A 12 -3.04 8.42 0.65
CA GLY A 12 -2.95 6.99 0.34
C GLY A 12 -4.28 6.24 0.44
N LYS A 13 -5.15 6.61 1.40
CA LYS A 13 -6.52 6.08 1.49
C LYS A 13 -7.34 6.36 0.24
N VAL A 14 -7.35 7.62 -0.21
CA VAL A 14 -8.11 8.03 -1.39
C VAL A 14 -7.54 7.33 -2.63
N THR A 15 -6.22 7.34 -2.78
CA THR A 15 -5.53 6.70 -3.92
C THR A 15 -5.81 5.20 -4.00
N ALA A 16 -5.62 4.46 -2.90
CA ALA A 16 -5.84 3.02 -2.89
C ALA A 16 -7.29 2.64 -3.19
N LEU A 17 -8.25 3.40 -2.63
CA LEU A 17 -9.67 3.14 -2.88
C LEU A 17 -10.08 3.49 -4.31
N ALA A 18 -9.58 4.59 -4.88
CA ALA A 18 -9.86 4.95 -6.27
C ALA A 18 -9.29 3.88 -7.22
N LEU A 19 -8.01 3.51 -7.05
CA LEU A 19 -7.36 2.47 -7.86
C LEU A 19 -8.09 1.13 -7.76
N SER A 20 -8.45 0.70 -6.55
CA SER A 20 -9.10 -0.59 -6.34
C SER A 20 -10.57 -0.61 -6.82
N ARG A 21 -11.35 0.43 -6.55
CA ARG A 21 -12.79 0.44 -6.84
C ARG A 21 -13.13 0.93 -8.23
N ASP A 22 -12.48 2.00 -8.67
CA ASP A 22 -12.85 2.70 -9.90
C ASP A 22 -12.11 2.12 -11.10
N TYR A 23 -10.89 1.61 -10.89
CA TYR A 23 -10.02 1.06 -11.93
C TYR A 23 -9.76 -0.45 -11.80
N ASN A 24 -10.33 -1.10 -10.78
CA ASN A 24 -10.17 -2.54 -10.53
C ASN A 24 -8.70 -3.00 -10.45
N VAL A 25 -7.82 -2.14 -9.94
CA VAL A 25 -6.40 -2.45 -9.75
C VAL A 25 -6.21 -3.19 -8.43
N ASN A 26 -5.44 -4.29 -8.46
CA ASN A 26 -5.03 -4.95 -7.23
C ASN A 26 -3.92 -4.13 -6.55
N VAL A 27 -4.24 -3.51 -5.41
CA VAL A 27 -3.32 -2.64 -4.66
C VAL A 27 -2.89 -3.32 -3.36
N VAL A 28 -1.58 -3.43 -3.18
CA VAL A 28 -0.96 -3.89 -1.93
C VAL A 28 -0.48 -2.68 -1.12
N VAL A 29 -0.94 -2.54 0.11
CA VAL A 29 -0.66 -1.39 0.97
C VAL A 29 0.46 -1.71 1.98
N PHE A 30 1.45 -0.84 2.09
CA PHE A 30 2.49 -0.90 3.12
C PHE A 30 2.41 0.35 3.99
N ASP A 31 2.28 0.20 5.31
CA ASP A 31 2.25 1.36 6.22
C ASP A 31 2.93 1.02 7.56
N ALA A 32 3.61 2.00 8.17
CA ALA A 32 4.28 1.86 9.45
C ALA A 32 3.32 1.82 10.67
N SER A 33 2.04 2.16 10.48
CA SER A 33 1.01 2.18 11.52
C SER A 33 0.10 0.95 11.41
N GLY A 34 0.13 0.11 12.45
CA GLY A 34 -0.75 -1.06 12.54
C GLY A 34 -2.25 -0.72 12.49
N GLN A 35 -2.65 0.43 13.04
CA GLN A 35 -4.04 0.90 12.95
C GLN A 35 -4.47 1.13 11.50
N ARG A 36 -3.62 1.78 10.69
CA ARG A 36 -3.91 2.08 9.29
C ARG A 36 -3.89 0.82 8.41
N VAL A 37 -2.98 -0.11 8.68
CA VAL A 37 -2.97 -1.43 8.03
C VAL A 37 -4.26 -2.19 8.30
N ASN A 38 -4.70 -2.24 9.55
CA ASN A 38 -5.97 -2.90 9.91
C ASN A 38 -7.18 -2.22 9.27
N GLU A 39 -7.14 -0.90 9.12
CA GLU A 39 -8.17 -0.16 8.38
C GLU A 39 -8.20 -0.53 6.90
N ALA A 40 -7.06 -0.59 6.22
CA ALA A 40 -6.96 -1.01 4.82
C ALA A 40 -7.52 -2.42 4.61
N ARG A 41 -7.17 -3.38 5.49
CA ARG A 41 -7.71 -4.75 5.47
C ARG A 41 -9.22 -4.80 5.62
N ARG A 42 -9.80 -4.01 6.54
CA ARG A 42 -11.28 -3.91 6.68
C ARG A 42 -11.96 -3.33 5.44
N LYS A 43 -11.22 -2.63 4.58
CA LYS A 43 -11.72 -2.13 3.28
C LYS A 43 -11.53 -3.12 2.13
N GLY A 44 -11.01 -4.32 2.41
CA GLY A 44 -10.79 -5.38 1.43
C GLY A 44 -9.46 -5.28 0.69
N LEU A 45 -8.53 -4.44 1.16
CA LEU A 45 -7.20 -4.29 0.57
C LEU A 45 -6.22 -5.27 1.23
N GLU A 46 -5.31 -5.82 0.44
CA GLU A 46 -4.12 -6.49 0.96
C GLU A 46 -3.20 -5.43 1.60
N ALA A 47 -2.73 -5.67 2.83
CA ALA A 47 -1.92 -4.68 3.54
C ALA A 47 -0.95 -5.29 4.55
N PHE A 48 0.21 -4.66 4.71
CA PHE A 48 1.31 -5.10 5.55
C PHE A 48 1.85 -3.96 6.44
N LEU A 49 2.20 -4.33 7.67
CA LEU A 49 2.92 -3.45 8.59
C LEU A 49 4.39 -3.39 8.17
N THR A 50 4.86 -2.23 7.74
CA THR A 50 6.23 -2.07 7.24
C THR A 50 6.70 -0.63 7.43
N ASP A 51 7.93 -0.48 7.91
CA ASP A 51 8.65 0.78 7.87
C ASP A 51 9.41 0.90 6.54
N ALA A 52 8.85 1.66 5.60
CA ALA A 52 9.46 1.89 4.31
C ALA A 52 10.68 2.83 4.36
N SER A 53 10.97 3.46 5.52
CA SER A 53 12.22 4.19 5.70
C SER A 53 13.42 3.26 5.92
N ASN A 54 13.17 1.97 6.24
CA ASN A 54 14.20 0.95 6.29
C ASN A 54 14.65 0.61 4.85
N PRO A 55 15.94 0.80 4.49
CA PRO A 55 16.42 0.54 3.14
C PRO A 55 16.16 -0.88 2.64
N GLY A 56 16.31 -1.89 3.50
CA GLY A 56 16.06 -3.29 3.14
C GLY A 56 14.59 -3.54 2.78
N MET A 57 13.66 -2.93 3.52
CA MET A 57 12.25 -3.02 3.20
C MET A 57 11.90 -2.27 1.92
N SER A 58 12.44 -1.06 1.74
CA SER A 58 12.19 -0.26 0.53
C SER A 58 12.70 -0.96 -0.74
N SER A 59 13.89 -1.57 -0.70
CA SER A 59 14.45 -2.35 -1.81
C SER A 59 13.61 -3.58 -2.13
N ARG A 60 13.07 -4.25 -1.10
CA ARG A 60 12.18 -5.38 -1.30
C ARG A 60 10.87 -4.97 -1.97
N ILE A 61 10.24 -3.91 -1.49
CA ILE A 61 9.01 -3.35 -2.10
C ILE A 61 9.29 -2.98 -3.56
N ALA A 62 10.39 -2.27 -3.84
CA ALA A 62 10.74 -1.88 -5.20
C ALA A 62 11.03 -3.08 -6.13
N ALA A 63 11.50 -4.21 -5.60
CA ALA A 63 11.77 -5.41 -6.39
C ALA A 63 10.52 -6.25 -6.68
N GLU A 64 9.49 -6.20 -5.82
CA GLU A 64 8.28 -7.02 -5.91
C GLU A 64 7.11 -6.29 -6.62
N CYS A 65 7.22 -4.98 -6.81
CA CYS A 65 6.15 -4.10 -7.32
C CYS A 65 6.49 -3.52 -8.69
N ASP A 66 5.53 -3.55 -9.63
CA ASP A 66 5.69 -2.96 -10.96
C ASP A 66 5.52 -1.43 -10.93
N VAL A 67 4.68 -0.94 -10.00
CA VAL A 67 4.43 0.49 -9.78
C VAL A 67 4.37 0.74 -8.28
N VAL A 68 5.05 1.79 -7.82
CA VAL A 68 5.02 2.24 -6.42
C VAL A 68 4.47 3.66 -6.35
N ALA A 69 3.37 3.84 -5.61
CA ALA A 69 2.85 5.14 -5.22
C ALA A 69 3.23 5.43 -3.76
N VAL A 70 3.80 6.60 -3.49
CA VAL A 70 4.28 7.03 -2.16
C VAL A 70 3.51 8.28 -1.72
#